data_AF-A0A8T3PZ11-F1
#
_entry.id   AF-A0A8T3PZ11-F1
#
_cell.length_a   1.000
_cell.length_b   1.000
_cell.length_c   1.000
_cell.angle_alpha   90.00
_cell.angle_beta   90.00
_cell.angle_gamma   90.00
#
_symmetry.space_group_name_H-M   'P 1'
#
loop_
_entity.id
_entity.type
_entity.pdbx_description
1 polymer ?
#
loop_
_entity_poly.entity_id
_entity_poly.type
_entity_poly.pdbx_seq_one_letter_code
_entity_poly.pdbx_strand_id
1 'polypeptide(L)'
;MGRRGVGGLRSTDRPSPPRGRAASSSPSSPPAPASAWRDTTCRTQPWRGLAAGADVIVDALIGSSLEGAPDEAYQPLIGVSALTDGWVVSLDLPSGIDASSAERPGAAVRADVTLGLGLPKIGAGRGEGRRFAGQRLLADIGIPPAAYQRLGIEVGNVFRHASIVSLP
;
A
#
# COMPACT_ATOMS: atom_id res chain seq x y z
N MET A 1 -39.58 -0.41 -23.00
CA MET A 1 -38.49 0.44 -22.48
C MET A 1 -37.96 -0.17 -21.18
N GLY A 2 -37.07 -1.16 -21.26
CA GLY A 2 -36.55 -1.87 -20.09
C GLY A 2 -35.16 -1.37 -19.71
N ARG A 3 -35.03 -0.65 -18.59
CA ARG A 3 -33.74 -0.33 -17.99
C ARG A 3 -33.25 -1.54 -17.19
N ARG A 4 -32.23 -2.23 -17.68
CA ARG A 4 -31.49 -3.22 -16.88
C ARG A 4 -30.66 -2.46 -15.84
N GLY A 5 -31.06 -2.57 -14.58
CA GLY A 5 -30.24 -2.13 -13.46
C GLY A 5 -29.00 -3.01 -13.37
N VAL A 6 -27.82 -2.39 -13.45
CA VAL A 6 -26.55 -3.03 -13.17
C VAL A 6 -26.54 -3.31 -11.67
N GLY A 7 -26.61 -4.59 -11.31
CA GLY A 7 -26.58 -5.05 -9.93
C GLY A 7 -25.29 -4.60 -9.25
N GLY A 8 -25.44 -3.85 -8.16
CA GLY A 8 -24.33 -3.47 -7.29
C GLY A 8 -23.67 -4.71 -6.70
N LEU A 9 -22.41 -4.92 -7.02
CA LEU A 9 -21.53 -5.82 -6.30
C LEU A 9 -21.33 -5.24 -4.90
N ARG A 10 -22.11 -5.72 -3.93
CA ARG A 10 -21.80 -5.57 -2.51
C ARG A 10 -20.65 -6.53 -2.20
N SER A 11 -19.40 -6.06 -2.25
CA SER A 11 -18.24 -6.80 -1.73
C SER A 11 -17.77 -6.15 -0.42
N THR A 12 -18.56 -6.29 0.63
CA THR A 12 -18.04 -6.19 1.99
C THR A 12 -17.49 -7.57 2.35
N ASP A 13 -16.25 -7.61 2.83
CA ASP A 13 -15.53 -8.78 3.33
C ASP A 13 -14.75 -9.58 2.28
N ARG A 14 -13.60 -9.02 1.85
CA ARG A 14 -12.45 -9.89 1.56
C ARG A 14 -12.12 -10.58 2.90
N PRO A 15 -12.04 -11.92 2.96
CA PRO A 15 -11.71 -12.60 4.21
C PRO A 15 -10.45 -11.99 4.79
N SER A 16 -10.38 -11.87 6.13
CA SER A 16 -9.10 -11.58 6.77
C SER A 16 -8.06 -12.55 6.20
N PRO A 17 -6.86 -12.09 5.83
CA PRO A 17 -5.82 -12.97 5.31
C PRO A 17 -5.70 -14.16 6.28
N PRO A 18 -5.34 -15.36 5.77
CA PRO A 18 -5.14 -16.52 6.64
C PRO A 18 -4.31 -16.03 7.82
N ARG A 19 -4.78 -16.30 9.05
CA ARG A 19 -4.03 -15.95 10.25
C ARG A 19 -2.69 -16.66 10.09
N GLY A 20 -1.72 -15.96 9.51
CA GLY A 20 -0.32 -16.31 9.62
C GLY A 20 -0.15 -16.55 11.10
N ARG A 21 0.39 -17.73 11.45
CA ARG A 21 0.75 -18.07 12.82
C ARG A 21 1.12 -16.76 13.48
N ALA A 22 0.34 -16.37 14.50
CA ALA A 22 0.72 -15.22 15.30
C ALA A 22 2.22 -15.38 15.51
N ALA A 23 3.01 -14.38 15.14
CA ALA A 23 4.40 -14.32 15.57
C ALA A 23 4.33 -14.15 17.09
N SER A 24 3.99 -15.24 17.78
CA SER A 24 4.05 -15.42 19.22
C SER A 24 5.52 -15.69 19.54
N SER A 25 6.30 -14.69 19.23
CA SER A 25 7.69 -14.47 19.54
C SER A 25 7.97 -13.17 18.83
N SER A 26 8.37 -12.13 19.58
CA SER A 26 9.21 -11.07 19.01
C SER A 26 10.16 -11.72 18.00
N PRO A 27 10.38 -11.15 16.80
CA PRO A 27 11.40 -11.70 15.91
C PRO A 27 12.71 -11.72 16.70
N SER A 28 13.08 -12.90 17.20
CA SER A 28 14.28 -13.12 18.00
C SER A 28 15.52 -13.11 17.11
N SER A 29 15.30 -13.03 15.80
CA SER A 29 16.33 -12.80 14.80
C SER A 29 16.27 -11.33 14.38
N PRO A 30 17.43 -10.65 14.28
CA PRO A 30 17.49 -9.34 13.65
C PRO A 30 16.90 -9.43 12.23
N PRO A 31 16.36 -8.31 11.68
CA PRO A 31 15.99 -8.27 10.27
C PRO A 31 17.17 -8.77 9.44
N ALA A 32 16.89 -9.59 8.42
CA ALA A 32 17.92 -10.15 7.56
C ALA A 32 18.85 -9.01 7.11
N PRO A 33 20.18 -9.17 7.26
CA PRO A 33 21.12 -8.09 6.97
C PRO A 33 20.95 -7.64 5.52
N ALA A 34 21.23 -6.38 5.21
CA ALA A 34 21.17 -5.86 3.85
C ALA A 34 21.94 -6.73 2.82
N SER A 35 22.92 -7.52 3.28
CA SER A 35 23.63 -8.54 2.50
C SER A 35 22.77 -9.74 2.06
N ALA A 36 21.74 -10.13 2.80
CA ALA A 36 20.81 -11.19 2.41
C ALA A 36 19.97 -10.80 1.17
N TRP A 37 19.85 -9.51 0.90
CA TRP A 37 19.17 -8.97 -0.29
C TRP A 37 20.13 -8.73 -1.48
N ARG A 38 21.45 -8.93 -1.31
CA ARG A 38 22.43 -8.72 -2.38
C ARG A 38 22.35 -9.78 -3.48
N ASP A 39 21.83 -10.97 -3.17
CA ASP A 39 21.55 -12.05 -4.13
C ASP A 39 20.09 -12.07 -4.61
N THR A 40 19.35 -10.97 -4.44
CA THR A 40 18.01 -10.88 -5.02
C THR A 40 18.14 -10.76 -6.53
N THR A 41 18.07 -11.88 -7.26
CA THR A 41 17.91 -11.85 -8.71
C THR A 41 16.57 -11.20 -9.01
N CYS A 42 16.56 -9.91 -9.33
CA CYS A 42 15.39 -9.26 -9.89
C CYS A 42 15.16 -9.87 -11.28
N ARG A 43 14.16 -10.75 -11.37
CA ARG A 43 13.74 -11.32 -12.65
C ARG A 43 12.57 -10.51 -13.17
N THR A 44 12.75 -9.84 -14.29
CA THR A 44 11.64 -9.25 -15.03
C THR A 44 10.97 -10.36 -15.84
N GLN A 45 9.64 -10.43 -15.75
CA GLN A 45 8.83 -11.38 -16.48
C GLN A 45 7.46 -10.76 -16.74
N PRO A 46 6.75 -11.18 -17.80
CA PRO A 46 5.40 -10.72 -18.03
C PRO A 46 4.53 -10.98 -16.79
N TRP A 47 3.79 -9.96 -16.34
CA TRP A 47 2.98 -10.04 -15.13
C TRP A 47 1.86 -11.09 -15.19
N ARG A 48 1.46 -11.51 -16.40
CA ARG A 48 0.38 -12.46 -16.64
C ARG A 48 0.71 -13.84 -16.06
N GLY A 49 -0.14 -14.32 -15.15
CA GLY A 49 -0.04 -15.67 -14.57
C GLY A 49 0.80 -15.80 -13.29
N LEU A 50 1.43 -14.71 -12.82
CA LEU A 50 2.31 -14.75 -11.64
C LEU A 50 1.59 -14.48 -10.32
N ALA A 51 0.51 -13.71 -10.35
CA ALA A 51 -0.17 -13.25 -9.15
C ALA A 51 -0.86 -14.37 -8.36
N ALA A 52 -1.39 -15.37 -9.06
CA ALA A 52 -2.12 -16.48 -8.44
C ALA A 52 -1.23 -17.35 -7.51
N GLY A 53 0.09 -17.33 -7.71
CA GLY A 53 1.05 -18.06 -6.87
C GLY A 53 1.90 -17.19 -5.96
N ALA A 54 1.64 -15.88 -5.89
CA ALA A 54 2.43 -14.96 -5.08
C ALA A 54 1.95 -14.97 -3.62
N ASP A 55 2.87 -15.19 -2.68
CA ASP A 55 2.57 -15.04 -1.24
C ASP A 55 2.35 -13.57 -0.85
N VAL A 56 3.03 -12.66 -1.56
CA VAL A 56 2.95 -11.21 -1.38
C VAL A 56 3.05 -10.50 -2.73
N ILE A 57 2.16 -9.54 -2.95
CA ILE A 57 2.26 -8.53 -4.00
C ILE A 57 2.63 -7.21 -3.36
N VAL A 58 3.70 -6.58 -3.85
CA VAL A 58 4.08 -5.22 -3.48
C VAL A 58 3.58 -4.26 -4.55
N ASP A 59 2.63 -3.42 -4.17
CA ASP A 59 2.15 -2.32 -4.98
C ASP A 59 3.07 -1.09 -4.77
N ALA A 60 3.89 -0.84 -5.78
CA ALA A 60 4.74 0.34 -5.90
C ALA A 60 4.57 0.99 -7.27
N LEU A 61 3.36 0.92 -7.84
CA LEU A 61 3.08 1.42 -9.19
C LEU A 61 2.96 2.96 -9.20
N ILE A 62 2.15 3.51 -8.29
CA ILE A 62 1.83 4.94 -8.21
C ILE A 62 1.66 5.33 -6.74
N GLY A 63 2.52 6.22 -6.24
CA GLY A 63 2.41 6.79 -4.89
C GLY A 63 1.68 8.14 -4.89
N SER A 64 2.20 9.11 -4.14
CA SER A 64 1.61 10.44 -4.02
C SER A 64 1.60 11.32 -5.29
N SER A 65 2.17 10.83 -6.40
CA SER A 65 2.24 11.57 -7.67
C SER A 65 1.04 11.35 -8.59
N LEU A 66 -0.01 10.65 -8.14
CA LEU A 66 -1.21 10.45 -8.94
C LEU A 66 -1.90 11.80 -9.22
N GLU A 67 -2.22 12.05 -10.48
CA GLU A 67 -3.04 13.18 -10.92
C GLU A 67 -4.26 12.62 -11.67
N GLY A 68 -5.45 12.70 -11.06
CA GLY A 68 -6.66 12.14 -11.65
C GLY A 68 -6.66 10.61 -11.71
N ALA A 69 -7.34 10.03 -12.71
CA ALA A 69 -7.44 8.58 -12.85
C ALA A 69 -6.12 7.98 -13.36
N PRO A 70 -5.70 6.78 -12.89
CA PRO A 70 -4.52 6.12 -13.44
C PRO A 70 -4.62 5.90 -14.96
N ASP A 71 -3.51 6.12 -15.66
CA ASP A 71 -3.42 5.86 -17.09
C ASP A 71 -3.85 4.43 -17.42
N GLU A 72 -4.42 4.24 -18.61
CA GLU A 72 -4.91 2.94 -19.09
C GLU A 72 -3.83 1.84 -19.01
N ALA A 73 -2.56 2.20 -19.17
CA ALA A 73 -1.43 1.28 -19.04
C ALA A 73 -1.28 0.68 -17.63
N TYR A 74 -1.68 1.38 -16.58
CA TYR A 74 -1.61 0.90 -15.20
C TYR A 74 -2.83 0.08 -14.77
N GLN A 75 -3.99 0.24 -15.44
CA GLN A 75 -5.22 -0.42 -15.03
C GLN A 75 -5.10 -1.96 -14.98
N PRO A 76 -4.47 -2.64 -15.96
CA PRO A 76 -4.26 -4.08 -15.88
C PRO A 76 -3.36 -4.47 -14.70
N LEU A 77 -2.33 -3.68 -14.39
CA LEU A 77 -1.40 -3.91 -13.28
C LEU A 77 -2.09 -3.74 -11.93
N ILE A 78 -2.93 -2.72 -11.78
CA ILE A 78 -3.77 -2.53 -10.59
C ILE A 78 -4.68 -3.74 -10.38
N GLY A 79 -5.28 -4.25 -11.45
CA GLY A 79 -6.15 -5.44 -11.41
C GLY A 79 -5.45 -6.72 -10.95
N VAL A 80 -4.12 -6.81 -11.07
CA VAL A 80 -3.33 -7.98 -10.62
C VAL A 80 -3.49 -8.24 -9.12
N SER A 81 -3.64 -7.18 -8.32
CA SER A 81 -3.81 -7.28 -6.86
C SER A 81 -5.07 -8.07 -6.44
N ALA A 82 -6.07 -8.16 -7.32
CA ALA A 82 -7.28 -8.93 -7.09
C ALA A 82 -7.15 -10.42 -7.45
N LEU A 83 -6.05 -10.83 -8.09
CA LEU A 83 -5.83 -12.20 -8.58
C LEU A 83 -5.05 -13.09 -7.62
N THR A 84 -4.54 -12.52 -6.52
CA THR A 84 -3.79 -13.24 -5.49
C THR A 84 -4.66 -13.52 -4.27
N ASP A 85 -4.41 -14.67 -3.64
CA ASP A 85 -4.88 -15.01 -2.28
C ASP A 85 -3.84 -14.61 -1.20
N GLY A 86 -2.67 -14.13 -1.61
CA GLY A 86 -1.60 -13.63 -0.75
C GLY A 86 -1.83 -12.19 -0.27
N TRP A 87 -0.83 -11.64 0.43
CA TRP A 87 -0.88 -10.28 0.95
C TRP A 87 -0.65 -9.24 -0.13
N VAL A 88 -1.43 -8.16 -0.12
CA VAL A 88 -1.18 -6.96 -0.92
C VAL A 88 -0.64 -5.85 -0.03
N VAL A 89 0.60 -5.42 -0.30
CA VAL A 89 1.27 -4.34 0.45
C VAL A 89 1.52 -3.16 -0.48
N SER A 90 0.89 -2.03 -0.21
CA SER A 90 1.13 -0.79 -0.96
C SER A 90 2.20 0.07 -0.30
N LEU A 91 3.08 0.64 -1.11
CA LEU A 91 4.09 1.60 -0.69
C LEU A 91 3.59 3.03 -0.95
N ASP A 92 3.75 3.90 0.04
CA ASP A 92 3.29 5.29 0.09
C ASP A 92 1.76 5.45 0.14
N LEU A 93 1.05 5.04 -0.91
CA LEU A 93 -0.40 5.03 -1.06
C LEU A 93 -0.80 3.81 -1.89
N PRO A 94 -2.02 3.26 -1.73
CA PRO A 94 -2.53 2.31 -2.70
C PRO A 94 -2.64 2.98 -4.06
N SER A 95 -2.02 2.39 -5.08
CA SER A 95 -2.04 2.95 -6.44
C SER A 95 -3.48 3.20 -6.89
N GLY A 96 -3.76 4.40 -7.39
CA GLY A 96 -5.11 4.84 -7.77
C GLY A 96 -5.90 5.59 -6.69
N ILE A 97 -5.30 5.85 -5.53
CA ILE A 97 -5.84 6.74 -4.50
C ILE A 97 -5.15 8.11 -4.58
N ASP A 98 -5.95 9.18 -4.62
CA ASP A 98 -5.44 10.54 -4.58
C ASP A 98 -4.89 10.89 -3.19
N ALA A 99 -3.68 11.45 -3.16
CA ALA A 99 -2.94 11.74 -1.93
C ALA A 99 -3.59 12.82 -1.05
N SER A 100 -4.40 13.70 -1.64
CA SER A 100 -4.95 14.89 -1.00
C SER A 100 -6.45 14.76 -0.77
N SER A 101 -7.23 14.38 -1.79
CA SER A 101 -8.68 14.28 -1.70
C SER A 101 -9.16 12.98 -1.04
N ALA A 102 -8.30 11.95 -1.00
CA ALA A 102 -8.65 10.59 -0.58
C ALA A 102 -9.72 9.90 -1.45
N GLU A 103 -9.92 10.43 -2.66
CA GLU A 103 -10.82 9.86 -3.65
C GLU A 103 -10.12 8.78 -4.49
N ARG A 104 -10.96 8.01 -5.18
CA ARG A 104 -10.57 6.97 -6.12
C ARG A 104 -11.13 7.34 -7.50
N PRO A 105 -10.43 8.15 -8.30
CA PRO A 105 -10.92 8.63 -9.60
C PRO A 105 -11.01 7.53 -10.67
N GLY A 106 -10.44 6.34 -10.43
CA GLY A 106 -10.46 5.21 -11.36
C GLY A 106 -10.23 3.86 -10.68
N ALA A 107 -9.49 2.96 -11.32
CA ALA A 107 -9.06 1.72 -10.70
C ALA A 107 -8.10 2.03 -9.52
N ALA A 108 -8.18 1.25 -8.43
CA ALA A 108 -7.21 1.34 -7.36
C ALA A 108 -6.89 -0.01 -6.73
N VAL A 109 -5.67 -0.14 -6.21
CA VAL A 109 -5.22 -1.32 -5.48
C VAL A 109 -5.88 -1.35 -4.12
N ARG A 110 -6.46 -2.50 -3.77
CA ARG A 110 -6.96 -2.76 -2.42
C ARG A 110 -5.89 -3.48 -1.61
N ALA A 111 -5.19 -2.73 -0.77
CA ALA A 111 -4.11 -3.23 0.07
C ALA A 111 -4.64 -3.84 1.36
N ASP A 112 -3.91 -4.85 1.85
CA ASP A 112 -4.05 -5.36 3.21
C ASP A 112 -3.21 -4.51 4.18
N VAL A 113 -2.08 -3.98 3.71
CA VAL A 113 -1.21 -3.05 4.44
C VAL A 113 -0.72 -1.93 3.52
N THR A 114 -0.73 -0.69 3.99
CA THR A 114 -0.07 0.45 3.32
C THR A 114 1.05 0.99 4.18
N LEU A 115 2.26 1.02 3.65
CA LEU A 115 3.44 1.63 4.28
C LEU A 115 3.66 3.03 3.71
N GLY A 116 3.12 4.05 4.39
CA GLY A 116 3.38 5.45 4.08
C GLY A 116 4.86 5.80 4.25
N LEU A 117 5.40 6.65 3.38
CA LEU A 117 6.82 7.02 3.40
C LEU A 117 7.03 8.46 3.86
N GLY A 118 7.80 8.69 4.93
CA GLY A 118 8.05 10.04 5.47
C GLY A 118 6.88 10.53 6.33
N LEU A 119 5.92 11.28 5.75
CA LEU A 119 4.74 11.78 6.47
C LEU A 119 3.45 11.06 6.08
N PRO A 120 2.45 10.96 7.00
CA PRO A 120 1.12 10.45 6.67
C PRO A 120 0.46 11.27 5.57
N LYS A 121 -0.07 10.60 4.56
CA LYS A 121 -0.89 11.23 3.52
C LYS A 121 -2.34 11.27 3.94
N ILE A 122 -3.01 12.38 3.64
CA ILE A 122 -4.46 12.54 3.87
C ILE A 122 -5.23 11.44 3.11
N GLY A 123 -4.79 11.17 1.88
CA GLY A 123 -5.32 10.14 1.00
C GLY A 123 -5.47 8.79 1.68
N ALA A 124 -4.43 8.31 2.36
CA ALA A 124 -4.46 7.01 3.04
C ALA A 124 -5.43 6.97 4.25
N GLY A 125 -5.84 8.11 4.79
CA GLY A 125 -6.52 8.20 6.09
C GLY A 125 -7.99 8.56 6.06
N ARG A 126 -8.57 8.82 4.89
CA ARG A 126 -9.97 9.26 4.77
C ARG A 126 -10.66 8.56 3.60
N GLY A 127 -11.98 8.71 3.53
CA GLY A 127 -12.77 8.35 2.34
C GLY A 127 -12.49 6.95 1.78
N GLU A 128 -12.31 6.89 0.47
CA GLU A 128 -11.94 5.65 -0.23
C GLU A 128 -10.53 5.21 0.14
N GLY A 129 -9.57 6.14 0.26
CA GLY A 129 -8.21 5.75 0.58
C GLY A 129 -8.06 5.00 1.90
N ARG A 130 -8.82 5.33 2.96
CA ARG A 130 -8.84 4.51 4.20
C ARG A 130 -9.45 3.12 3.99
N ARG A 131 -10.41 2.98 3.08
CA ARG A 131 -11.04 1.68 2.75
C ARG A 131 -10.13 0.79 1.92
N PHE A 132 -9.21 1.38 1.16
CA PHE A 132 -8.27 0.70 0.27
C PHE A 132 -6.89 0.51 0.89
N ALA A 133 -6.54 1.25 1.94
CA ALA A 133 -5.21 1.21 2.55
C ALA A 133 -4.96 0.05 3.54
N GLY A 134 -6.01 -0.66 3.97
CA GLY A 134 -5.86 -1.73 4.97
C GLY A 134 -5.24 -1.22 6.28
N GLN A 135 -4.32 -1.99 6.86
CA GLN A 135 -3.51 -1.52 7.99
C GLN A 135 -2.53 -0.45 7.53
N ARG A 136 -2.47 0.68 8.24
CA ARG A 136 -1.61 1.81 7.86
C ARG A 136 -0.38 1.88 8.74
N LEU A 137 0.77 1.81 8.13
CA LEU A 137 2.08 1.96 8.74
C LEU A 137 2.74 3.21 8.17
N LEU A 138 3.70 3.77 8.90
CA LEU A 138 4.53 4.88 8.45
C LEU A 138 5.99 4.52 8.67
N ALA A 139 6.81 4.63 7.63
CA ALA A 139 8.24 4.38 7.67
C ALA A 139 9.05 5.69 7.74
N ASP A 140 10.06 5.69 8.58
CA ASP A 140 11.16 6.64 8.53
C ASP A 140 12.06 6.30 7.34
N ILE A 141 12.11 7.19 6.37
CA ILE A 141 12.97 7.08 5.19
C ILE A 141 14.20 7.99 5.27
N GLY A 142 14.50 8.52 6.46
CA GLY A 142 15.70 9.32 6.71
C GLY A 142 15.58 10.79 6.27
N ILE A 143 14.36 11.33 6.13
CA ILE A 143 14.17 12.76 5.85
C ILE A 143 14.58 13.57 7.08
N PRO A 144 15.57 14.49 6.96
CA PRO A 144 16.01 15.27 8.11
C PRO A 144 14.89 16.17 8.66
N PRO A 145 14.75 16.33 10.00
CA PRO A 145 13.73 17.22 10.57
C PRO A 145 13.77 18.66 10.04
N ALA A 146 14.97 19.16 9.72
CA ALA A 146 15.16 20.49 9.15
C ALA A 146 14.46 20.68 7.78
N ALA A 147 14.23 19.60 7.02
CA ALA A 147 13.49 19.66 5.76
C ALA A 147 12.02 20.03 6.00
N TYR A 148 11.39 19.46 7.03
CA TYR A 148 10.02 19.78 7.40
C TYR A 148 9.90 21.19 8.00
N GLN A 149 10.86 21.59 8.84
CA GLN A 149 10.90 22.93 9.44
C GLN A 149 10.95 24.04 8.37
N ARG A 150 11.72 23.85 7.29
CA ARG A 150 11.78 24.80 6.16
C ARG A 150 10.44 24.97 5.44
N LEU A 151 9.57 23.97 5.51
CA LEU A 151 8.21 24.01 4.97
C LEU A 151 7.18 24.52 5.99
N GLY A 152 7.61 24.93 7.19
CA GLY A 152 6.72 25.32 8.28
C GLY A 152 5.92 24.15 8.87
N ILE A 153 6.36 22.90 8.64
CA ILE A 153 5.70 21.71 9.14
C ILE A 153 6.38 21.28 10.44
N GLU A 154 5.63 21.32 11.53
CA GLU A 154 6.05 20.75 12.80
C GLU A 154 5.80 19.24 12.81
N VAL A 155 6.88 18.48 12.76
CA VAL A 155 6.83 17.03 12.89
C VAL A 155 7.35 16.68 14.27
N GLY A 156 6.48 16.11 15.10
CA GLY A 156 6.87 15.57 16.40
C GLY A 156 7.88 14.43 16.25
N ASN A 157 8.25 13.79 17.37
CA ASN A 157 9.23 12.71 17.35
C ASN A 157 8.58 11.36 16.95
N VAL A 158 7.96 11.32 15.76
CA VAL A 158 7.11 10.22 15.27
C VAL A 158 7.85 8.88 15.27
N PHE A 159 9.14 8.89 14.94
CA PHE A 159 9.98 7.70 14.81
C PHE A 159 10.93 7.48 16.00
N ARG A 160 10.67 8.13 17.14
CA ARG A 160 11.57 8.11 18.32
C ARG A 160 11.94 6.70 18.80
N HIS A 161 11.01 5.75 18.66
CA HIS A 161 11.13 4.41 19.24
C HIS A 161 11.18 3.28 18.21
N ALA A 162 10.91 3.58 16.93
CA ALA A 162 10.91 2.61 15.85
C ALA A 162 11.01 3.31 14.48
N SER A 163 11.65 2.66 13.51
CA SER A 163 11.69 3.12 12.11
C SER A 163 10.38 2.88 11.36
N ILE A 164 9.45 2.12 11.94
CA ILE A 164 8.09 1.92 11.42
C ILE A 164 7.10 2.06 12.58
N VAL A 165 6.06 2.88 12.40
CA VAL A 165 4.99 3.08 13.39
C VAL A 165 3.62 2.81 12.77
N SER A 166 2.68 2.30 13.57
CA SER A 166 1.29 2.14 13.13
C SER A 166 0.52 3.45 13.25
N LEU A 167 -0.28 3.74 12.23
CA LEU A 167 -1.22 4.86 12.22
C LEU A 167 -2.62 4.38 12.62
N PRO A 168 -3.45 5.23 13.24
CA PRO A 168 -4.82 4.89 13.66
C PRO A 168 -5.81 4.63 12.50
#